data_AF-A0A938RG19-F1
#
_entry.id   AF-A0A938RG19-F1
#
_cell.length_a   1.000
_cell.length_b   1.000
_cell.length_c   1.000
_cell.angle_alpha   90.00
_cell.angle_beta   90.00
_cell.angle_gamma   90.00
#
_symmetry.space_group_name_H-M   'P 1'
#
loop_
_entity.id
_entity.type
_entity.pdbx_description
1 polymer ?
#
loop_
_entity_poly.entity_id
_entity_poly.type
_entity_poly.pdbx_seq_one_letter_code
_entity_poly.pdbx_strand_id
1 'polypeptide(L)'
;MKNNTPEEEKMSLTSHLEELKTRLIRILIVVGIGFGICYMFKDWSFRIITKPLVDAMPAQSSLIFTGLPEAFFIHMKIAFFASLLMTAPYTLFEIWRFI
;
A
#
# COMPACT_ATOMS: atom_id res chain seq x y z
N MET A 1 16.62 42.90 -18.23
CA MET A 1 16.79 41.50 -18.67
C MET A 1 17.49 40.76 -17.54
N LYS A 2 16.74 40.00 -16.72
CA LYS A 2 17.30 39.24 -15.60
C LYS A 2 17.77 37.91 -16.18
N ASN A 3 19.09 37.73 -16.31
CA ASN A 3 19.68 36.48 -16.74
C ASN A 3 19.42 35.43 -15.65
N ASN A 4 18.44 34.55 -15.87
CA ASN A 4 18.30 33.34 -15.07
C ASN A 4 19.46 32.42 -15.47
N THR A 5 20.49 32.35 -14.63
CA THR A 5 21.58 31.39 -14.76
C THR A 5 21.02 29.98 -14.60
N PRO A 6 21.40 29.01 -15.44
CA PRO A 6 20.92 27.62 -15.37
C PRO A 6 21.30 26.88 -14.07
N GLU A 7 22.04 27.53 -13.17
CA GLU A 7 22.48 26.97 -11.90
C GLU A 7 21.42 27.12 -10.78
N GLU A 8 20.64 28.22 -10.75
CA GLU A 8 19.57 28.40 -9.75
C GLU A 8 18.38 27.47 -10.00
N GLU A 9 18.02 27.25 -11.27
CA GLU A 9 16.94 26.32 -11.67
C GLU A 9 17.31 24.86 -11.41
N LYS A 10 18.57 24.47 -11.69
CA LYS A 10 19.07 23.12 -11.38
C LYS A 10 19.01 22.84 -9.89
N MET A 11 19.43 23.78 -9.04
CA MET A 11 19.34 23.65 -7.58
C MET A 11 17.89 23.45 -7.11
N SER A 12 16.92 24.16 -7.71
CA SER A 12 15.49 24.01 -7.39
C SER A 12 14.96 22.62 -7.75
N LEU A 13 15.33 22.05 -8.91
CA LEU A 13 14.85 20.73 -9.32
C LEU A 13 15.48 19.58 -8.52
N THR A 14 16.78 19.64 -8.21
CA THR A 14 17.41 18.62 -7.34
C THR A 14 16.85 18.67 -5.92
N SER A 15 16.58 19.87 -5.39
CA SER A 15 15.96 20.03 -4.07
C SER A 15 14.55 19.41 -4.01
N HIS A 16 13.72 19.66 -5.03
CA HIS A 16 12.37 19.10 -5.11
C HIS A 16 12.36 17.56 -5.21
N LEU A 17 13.32 16.98 -5.95
CA LEU A 17 13.50 15.52 -6.04
C LEU A 17 14.00 14.91 -4.72
N GLU A 18 14.84 15.62 -3.97
CA GLU A 18 15.32 15.19 -2.66
C GLU A 18 14.20 15.14 -1.62
N GLU A 19 13.26 16.09 -1.70
CA GLU A 19 12.06 16.11 -0.88
C GLU A 19 11.12 14.93 -1.20
N LEU A 20 10.91 14.64 -2.50
CA LEU A 20 10.14 13.48 -2.96
C LEU A 20 10.72 12.17 -2.41
N LYS A 21 12.04 11.97 -2.55
CA LYS A 21 12.74 10.77 -2.06
C LYS A 21 12.53 10.58 -0.55
N THR A 22 12.71 11.65 0.23
CA THR A 22 12.56 11.60 1.69
C THR A 22 11.13 11.24 2.11
N ARG A 23 10.13 11.79 1.41
CA ARG A 23 8.71 11.48 1.64
C ARG A 23 8.36 10.05 1.23
N LEU A 24 8.87 9.58 0.09
CA LEU A 24 8.67 8.22 -0.40
C LEU A 24 9.20 7.19 0.62
N ILE A 25 10.38 7.42 1.20
CA ILE A 25 10.95 6.53 2.22
C ILE A 25 10.05 6.48 3.46
N ARG A 26 9.51 7.61 3.93
CA ARG A 26 8.58 7.63 5.08
C ARG A 26 7.29 6.86 4.78
N ILE A 27 6.69 7.07 3.61
CA ILE A 27 5.50 6.33 3.18
C ILE A 27 5.82 4.83 3.15
N LEU A 28 6.96 4.43 2.59
CA LEU A 28 7.36 3.03 2.53
C LEU A 28 7.48 2.40 3.93
N ILE A 29 8.05 3.13 4.89
CA ILE A 29 8.17 2.68 6.29
C ILE A 29 6.78 2.54 6.91
N VAL A 30 5.91 3.54 6.76
CA VAL A 30 4.55 3.51 7.34
C VAL A 30 3.71 2.38 6.74
N VAL A 31 3.74 2.22 5.40
CA VAL A 31 3.07 1.11 4.70
C VAL A 31 3.66 -0.23 5.13
N GLY A 32 4.97 -0.33 5.31
CA GLY A 32 5.65 -1.54 5.78
C GLY A 32 5.23 -1.95 7.20
N ILE A 33 5.16 -0.99 8.13
CA ILE A 33 4.65 -1.22 9.49
C ILE A 33 3.17 -1.60 9.44
N GLY A 34 2.37 -0.88 8.65
CA GLY A 34 0.96 -1.19 8.42
C GLY A 34 0.78 -2.60 7.86
N PHE A 35 1.64 -3.03 6.94
CA PHE A 35 1.64 -4.37 6.35
C PHE A 35 1.89 -5.43 7.41
N GLY A 36 2.89 -5.25 8.28
CA GLY A 36 3.15 -6.15 9.40
C GLY A 36 1.94 -6.30 10.32
N ILE A 37 1.29 -5.19 10.67
CA ILE A 37 0.07 -5.20 11.50
C ILE A 37 -1.06 -5.93 10.76
N CYS A 38 -1.36 -5.56 9.52
CA CYS A 38 -2.44 -6.19 8.74
C CYS A 38 -2.18 -7.67 8.46
N TYR A 39 -0.93 -8.10 8.36
CA TYR A 39 -0.56 -9.51 8.25
C TYR A 39 -0.90 -10.30 9.51
N MET A 40 -0.77 -9.71 10.71
CA MET A 40 -1.25 -10.34 11.95
C MET A 40 -2.77 -10.52 11.95
N PHE A 41 -3.51 -9.59 11.35
CA PHE A 41 -4.98 -9.64 11.21
C PHE A 41 -5.47 -10.36 9.94
N LYS A 42 -4.62 -11.20 9.30
CA LYS A 42 -4.92 -11.86 8.02
C LYS A 42 -6.25 -12.62 8.02
N ASP A 43 -6.59 -13.29 9.12
CA ASP A 43 -7.76 -14.17 9.21
C ASP A 43 -9.07 -13.37 9.21
N TRP A 44 -9.05 -12.18 9.80
CA TRP A 44 -10.19 -11.27 9.77
C TRP A 44 -10.41 -10.73 8.36
N SER A 45 -9.36 -10.19 7.73
CA SER A 45 -9.44 -9.64 6.36
C SER A 45 -9.85 -10.71 5.33
N PHE A 46 -9.33 -11.94 5.46
CA PHE A 46 -9.68 -13.07 4.60
C PHE A 46 -11.16 -13.45 4.73
N ARG A 47 -11.70 -13.49 5.95
CA ARG A 47 -13.14 -13.77 6.18
C ARG A 47 -14.04 -12.72 5.55
N ILE A 48 -13.67 -11.44 5.61
CA ILE A 48 -14.47 -10.37 4.98
C ILE A 48 -14.57 -10.57 3.47
N ILE A 49 -13.45 -10.90 2.82
CA ILE A 49 -13.39 -11.06 1.36
C ILE A 49 -14.05 -12.36 0.90
N THR A 50 -13.93 -13.44 1.67
CA THR A 50 -14.52 -14.74 1.32
C THR A 50 -15.99 -14.86 1.67
N LYS A 51 -16.53 -14.02 2.57
CA LYS A 51 -17.95 -14.02 2.95
C LYS A 51 -18.93 -13.95 1.76
N PRO A 52 -18.83 -13.00 0.81
CA PRO A 52 -19.73 -12.97 -0.35
C PRO A 52 -19.55 -14.17 -1.28
N LEU A 53 -18.34 -14.72 -1.36
CA LEU A 53 -18.05 -15.89 -2.20
C LEU A 53 -18.68 -17.16 -1.61
N VAL A 54 -18.65 -17.30 -0.28
CA VAL A 54 -19.29 -18.41 0.44
C VAL A 54 -20.82 -18.32 0.35
N ASP A 55 -21.38 -17.11 0.41
CA ASP A 55 -22.83 -16.87 0.33
C ASP A 55 -23.39 -17.11 -1.09
N ALA A 56 -22.57 -16.85 -2.13
CA ALA A 56 -22.91 -17.13 -3.52
C ALA A 56 -22.63 -18.60 -3.95
N MET A 57 -21.99 -19.41 -3.09
CA MET A 57 -21.74 -20.82 -3.37
C MET A 57 -22.94 -21.69 -2.97
N PRO A 58 -23.24 -22.76 -3.74
CA PRO A 58 -24.29 -23.70 -3.36
C PRO A 58 -23.94 -24.38 -2.02
N ALA A 59 -24.96 -24.59 -1.18
CA ALA A 59 -24.84 -25.31 0.08
C ALA A 59 -24.07 -26.62 -0.16
N GLN A 60 -23.00 -26.86 0.60
CA GLN A 60 -22.02 -27.96 0.48
C GLN A 60 -20.75 -27.74 -0.40
N SER A 61 -20.46 -26.52 -0.86
CA SER A 61 -19.14 -26.24 -1.50
C SER A 61 -18.08 -25.83 -0.47
N SER A 62 -17.03 -26.64 -0.31
CA SER A 62 -15.86 -26.30 0.50
C SER A 62 -14.88 -25.47 -0.32
N LEU A 63 -14.41 -24.35 0.23
CA LEU A 63 -13.31 -23.58 -0.38
C LEU A 63 -12.01 -24.36 -0.16
N ILE A 64 -11.62 -25.17 -1.15
CA ILE A 64 -10.39 -25.94 -1.12
C ILE A 64 -9.31 -25.11 -1.81
N PHE A 65 -8.23 -24.79 -1.10
CA PHE A 65 -7.06 -24.19 -1.72
C PHE A 65 -6.40 -25.24 -2.62
N THR A 66 -6.44 -25.00 -3.94
CA THR A 66 -5.88 -25.90 -4.95
C THR A 66 -4.36 -25.98 -4.92
N GLY A 67 -3.69 -24.98 -4.36
CA GLY A 67 -2.25 -25.01 -4.08
C GLY A 67 -1.88 -24.41 -2.72
N LEU A 68 -0.94 -25.05 -2.03
CA LEU A 68 -0.30 -24.51 -0.82
C LEU A 68 0.30 -23.09 -1.04
N PRO A 69 0.94 -22.77 -2.19
CA PRO A 69 1.42 -21.42 -2.47
C PRO A 69 0.29 -20.41 -2.67
N GLU A 70 -0.83 -20.86 -3.22
CA GLU A 70 -1.96 -20.01 -3.60
C GLU A 70 -2.59 -19.35 -2.37
N ALA A 71 -2.77 -20.14 -1.30
CA ALA A 71 -3.19 -19.62 0.00
C ALA A 71 -2.21 -18.54 0.49
N PHE A 72 -0.90 -18.78 0.44
CA PHE A 72 0.10 -17.80 0.87
C PHE A 72 0.01 -16.48 0.09
N PHE A 73 -0.05 -16.54 -1.24
CA PHE A 73 -0.17 -15.35 -2.09
C PHE A 73 -1.46 -14.58 -1.83
N ILE A 74 -2.58 -15.25 -1.55
CA ILE A 74 -3.84 -14.60 -1.22
C ILE A 74 -3.71 -13.79 0.07
N HIS A 75 -3.20 -14.40 1.15
CA HIS A 75 -3.02 -13.69 2.42
C HIS A 75 -2.06 -12.50 2.27
N MET A 76 -0.97 -12.65 1.51
CA MET A 76 -0.03 -11.57 1.23
C MET A 76 -0.69 -10.41 0.47
N LYS A 77 -1.45 -10.70 -0.59
CA LYS A 77 -2.16 -9.67 -1.37
C LYS A 77 -3.19 -8.94 -0.51
N ILE A 78 -3.96 -9.68 0.30
CA ILE A 78 -4.97 -9.09 1.18
C ILE A 78 -4.31 -8.18 2.22
N ALA A 79 -3.25 -8.64 2.88
CA ALA A 79 -2.53 -7.84 3.87
C ALA A 79 -1.94 -6.56 3.25
N PHE A 80 -1.44 -6.63 2.01
CA PHE A 80 -0.91 -5.49 1.27
C PHE A 80 -1.98 -4.45 0.95
N PHE A 81 -3.14 -4.86 0.42
CA PHE A 81 -4.22 -3.93 0.14
C PHE A 81 -4.84 -3.36 1.42
N ALA A 82 -4.98 -4.18 2.47
CA ALA A 82 -5.50 -3.74 3.76
C ALA A 82 -4.58 -2.70 4.40
N SER A 83 -3.26 -2.91 4.37
CA SER A 83 -2.32 -1.93 4.92
C SER A 83 -2.27 -0.66 4.11
N LEU A 84 -2.37 -0.76 2.78
CA LEU A 84 -2.45 0.40 1.91
C LEU A 84 -3.70 1.24 2.22
N LEU A 85 -4.85 0.60 2.44
CA LEU A 85 -6.08 1.28 2.86
C LEU A 85 -5.96 1.89 4.26
N MET A 86 -5.36 1.17 5.21
CA MET A 86 -5.16 1.65 6.58
C MET A 86 -4.20 2.84 6.64
N THR A 87 -3.16 2.84 5.80
CA THR A 87 -2.16 3.92 5.71
C THR A 87 -2.51 4.98 4.67
N ALA A 88 -3.55 4.77 3.87
CA ALA A 88 -4.06 5.72 2.87
C ALA A 88 -4.21 7.17 3.38
N PRO A 89 -4.82 7.45 4.56
CA PRO A 89 -4.95 8.82 5.04
C PRO A 89 -3.59 9.51 5.25
N TYR A 90 -2.60 8.77 5.75
CA TYR A 90 -1.25 9.29 5.94
C TYR A 90 -0.51 9.45 4.60
N THR A 91 -0.56 8.44 3.73
CA THR A 91 0.07 8.46 2.41
C THR A 91 -0.48 9.59 1.54
N LEU A 92 -1.80 9.80 1.54
CA LEU A 92 -2.43 10.90 0.81
C LEU A 92 -2.01 12.27 1.37
N PHE A 93 -1.93 12.42 2.70
CA PHE A 93 -1.47 13.67 3.31
C PHE A 93 -0.02 14.00 2.95
N GLU A 94 0.88 13.02 2.98
CA GLU A 94 2.28 13.20 2.58
C GLU A 94 2.43 13.55 1.10
N ILE A 95 1.60 12.97 0.23
CA ILE A 95 1.55 13.30 -1.21
C ILE A 95 0.99 14.72 -1.43
N TRP A 96 -0.07 15.09 -0.72
CA TRP A 96 -0.68 16.41 -0.89
C TRP A 96 0.22 17.54 -0.40
N ARG A 97 1.05 17.28 0.61
CA ARG A 97 2.07 18.21 1.11
C ARG A 97 3.30 18.31 0.18
N PHE A 98 3.41 17.45 -0.84
CA PHE A 98 4.46 17.55 -1.86
C PHE A 98 4.02 18.41 -3.07
N ILE A 99 2.72 18.47 -3.34
CA ILE A 99 2.11 19.36 -4.33
C ILE A 99 2.07 20.79 -3.78
#